data_AF-A0A9X3XQT4-F1
#
_entry.id   AF-A0A9X3XQT4-F1
#
_cell.length_a   1.000
_cell.length_b   1.000
_cell.length_c   1.000
_cell.angle_alpha   90.00
_cell.angle_beta   90.00
_cell.angle_gamma   90.00
#
_symmetry.space_group_name_H-M   'P 1'
#
loop_
_entity.id
_entity.type
_entity.pdbx_description
1 polymer ?
#
loop_
_entity_poly.entity_id
_entity_poly.type
_entity_poly.pdbx_seq_one_letter_code
_entity_poly.pdbx_strand_id
1 'polypeptide(L)'
;MKSKLIKVASLIALIGITSLSFISCSKDNKNSNNELTKVRLNEVVRSVFYAPMYVAINEGLFEEEGLEIDLATGQGADATYSYTQYN
;
A
#
# COMPACT_ATOMS: atom_id res chain seq x y z
N MET A 1 17.51 -18.95 -50.09
CA MET A 1 18.22 -18.20 -49.02
C MET A 1 17.35 -17.10 -48.38
N LYS A 2 16.60 -16.31 -49.17
CA LYS A 2 15.72 -15.24 -48.67
C LYS A 2 14.66 -15.70 -47.64
N SER A 3 14.04 -16.87 -47.83
CA SER A 3 13.06 -17.43 -46.90
C SER A 3 13.65 -17.87 -45.55
N LYS A 4 14.93 -18.26 -45.50
CA LYS A 4 15.64 -18.54 -44.24
C LYS A 4 15.95 -17.25 -43.50
N LEU A 5 16.35 -16.20 -44.22
CA LEU A 5 16.61 -14.86 -43.66
C LEU A 5 15.35 -14.22 -43.07
N ILE A 6 14.19 -14.37 -43.72
CA ILE A 6 12.89 -13.86 -43.21
C ILE A 6 12.49 -14.58 -41.92
N LYS A 7 12.68 -15.90 -41.83
CA LYS A 7 12.39 -16.67 -40.61
C LYS A 7 13.32 -16.29 -39.44
N VAL A 8 14.60 -16.06 -39.72
CA VAL A 8 15.58 -15.62 -38.72
C VAL A 8 15.25 -14.21 -38.22
N ALA A 9 14.88 -13.28 -39.11
CA ALA A 9 14.45 -11.93 -38.73
C ALA A 9 13.18 -11.94 -37.86
N SER A 10 12.20 -12.79 -38.19
CA SER A 10 10.98 -12.95 -37.41
C SER A 10 11.22 -13.53 -36.01
N LEU A 11 12.20 -14.44 -35.87
CA LEU A 11 12.56 -15.03 -34.58
C LEU A 11 13.30 -14.03 -33.67
N ILE A 12 14.18 -13.20 -34.24
CA ILE A 12 14.89 -12.15 -33.51
C ILE A 12 13.92 -11.06 -33.03
N ALA A 13 12.93 -10.69 -33.85
CA ALA A 13 11.91 -9.72 -33.46
C ALA A 13 11.07 -10.21 -32.26
N LEU A 14 10.73 -11.50 -32.21
CA LEU A 14 9.96 -12.09 -31.12
C LEU A 14 10.76 -12.16 -29.79
N ILE A 15 12.07 -12.41 -29.88
CA ILE A 15 12.99 -12.40 -28.74
C ILE A 15 13.22 -10.97 -28.22
N GLY A 16 13.31 -9.98 -29.12
CA GLY A 16 13.41 -8.57 -28.74
C GLY A 16 12.19 -8.08 -27.96
N ILE A 17 10.98 -8.45 -28.40
CA ILE A 17 9.72 -8.05 -27.75
C ILE A 17 9.55 -8.72 -26.38
N THR A 18 9.97 -9.98 -26.22
CA THR A 18 9.89 -10.70 -24.94
C THR A 18 10.90 -10.22 -23.91
N SER A 19 12.06 -9.70 -24.35
CA SER A 19 13.07 -9.13 -23.45
C SER A 19 12.67 -7.78 -22.82
N LEU A 20 11.75 -7.04 -23.44
CA LEU A 20 11.27 -5.74 -22.94
C LEU A 20 10.26 -5.87 -21.79
N SER A 21 9.64 -7.04 -21.62
CA SER A 21 8.64 -7.30 -20.56
C SER A 21 9.26 -7.45 -19.16
N PHE A 22 10.59 -7.55 -19.03
CA PHE A 22 11.27 -7.73 -17.74
C PHE A 22 11.81 -6.43 -17.11
N ILE A 23 11.62 -5.26 -17.74
CA ILE A 23 12.17 -3.98 -17.22
C ILE A 23 11.20 -3.27 -16.25
N SER A 24 9.93 -3.68 -16.17
CA SER A 24 8.94 -3.03 -15.32
C SER A 24 8.78 -3.71 -13.95
N CYS A 25 9.86 -3.76 -13.17
CA CYS A 25 9.75 -3.85 -11.71
C CYS A 25 10.95 -3.18 -11.04
N SER A 26 11.22 -1.94 -11.41
CA SER A 26 11.90 -1.02 -10.51
C SER A 26 10.81 -0.22 -9.82
N LYS A 27 10.33 -0.74 -8.68
CA LYS A 27 9.65 0.12 -7.71
C LYS A 27 10.70 1.14 -7.32
N ASP A 28 10.53 2.37 -7.79
CA ASP A 28 11.33 3.51 -7.38
C ASP A 28 11.46 3.44 -5.86
N ASN A 29 12.66 3.11 -5.38
CA ASN A 29 13.02 3.28 -3.97
C ASN A 29 13.20 4.79 -3.74
N LYS A 30 12.11 5.55 -3.93
CA LYS A 30 11.94 6.87 -3.34
C LYS A 30 11.85 6.64 -1.85
N ASN A 31 12.99 6.69 -1.19
CA ASN A 31 13.36 7.79 -0.32
C ASN A 31 14.45 7.29 0.62
N SER A 32 15.67 7.70 0.30
CA SER A 32 16.87 7.64 1.14
C SER A 32 16.79 8.59 2.34
N ASN A 33 15.59 8.81 2.86
CA ASN A 33 15.32 9.64 4.01
C ASN A 33 14.54 8.77 4.98
N ASN A 34 14.85 8.93 6.24
CA ASN A 34 14.30 8.28 7.43
C ASN A 34 12.78 8.54 7.57
N GLU A 35 12.00 8.22 6.55
CA GLU A 35 10.59 8.55 6.40
C GLU A 35 9.79 7.35 6.93
N LEU A 36 9.14 7.56 8.08
CA LEU A 36 8.28 6.57 8.70
C LEU A 36 7.19 6.14 7.73
N THR A 37 6.91 4.85 7.68
CA THR A 37 5.78 4.33 6.91
C THR A 37 4.50 4.65 7.69
N LYS A 38 3.71 5.59 7.17
CA LYS A 38 2.45 6.00 7.80
C LYS A 38 1.35 4.94 7.64
N VAL A 39 0.83 4.45 8.76
CA VAL A 39 -0.27 3.48 8.85
C VAL A 39 -1.49 4.16 9.49
N ARG A 40 -2.60 4.22 8.75
CA ARG A 40 -3.84 4.85 9.20
C ARG A 40 -4.82 3.79 9.70
N LEU A 41 -5.30 3.94 10.93
CA LEU A 41 -6.23 3.03 11.59
C LEU A 41 -7.50 3.78 11.99
N ASN A 42 -8.65 3.12 11.88
CA ASN A 42 -9.94 3.65 12.30
C ASN A 42 -10.55 2.73 13.36
N GLU A 43 -10.56 3.18 14.61
CA GLU A 43 -11.10 2.45 15.76
C GLU A 43 -12.61 2.66 15.86
N VAL A 44 -13.40 1.61 15.60
CA VAL A 44 -14.87 1.67 15.70
C VAL A 44 -15.37 1.25 17.08
N VAL A 45 -14.60 0.45 17.81
CA VAL A 45 -14.97 -0.06 19.14
C VAL A 45 -13.75 -0.04 20.04
N ARG A 46 -13.89 0.55 21.24
CA ARG A 46 -12.85 0.50 22.27
C ARG A 46 -13.02 -0.77 23.10
N SER A 47 -12.01 -1.63 23.08
CA SER A 47 -12.00 -2.89 23.82
C SER A 47 -10.65 -3.11 24.50
N VAL A 48 -10.68 -3.76 25.68
CA VAL A 48 -9.47 -4.18 26.40
C VAL A 48 -8.58 -5.09 25.56
N PHE A 49 -9.15 -5.76 24.56
CA PHE A 49 -8.41 -6.57 23.59
C PHE A 49 -7.30 -5.79 22.86
N TYR A 50 -7.50 -4.48 22.60
CA TYR A 50 -6.52 -3.62 21.94
C TYR A 50 -5.55 -2.95 22.91
N ALA A 51 -5.63 -3.21 24.22
CA ALA A 51 -4.73 -2.62 25.20
C ALA A 51 -3.24 -2.79 24.86
N PRO A 52 -2.76 -3.97 24.39
CA PRO A 52 -1.36 -4.12 23.99
C PRO A 52 -0.96 -3.17 22.85
N MET A 53 -1.87 -2.91 21.90
CA MET A 53 -1.62 -2.00 20.78
C MET A 53 -1.51 -0.55 21.27
N TYR A 54 -2.39 -0.08 22.15
CA TYR A 54 -2.27 1.30 22.68
C TYR A 54 -1.01 1.49 23.50
N VAL A 55 -0.60 0.48 24.29
CA VAL A 55 0.68 0.52 25.01
C VAL A 55 1.84 0.62 24.03
N ALA A 56 1.87 -0.20 22.97
CA ALA A 56 2.93 -0.15 21.98
C ALA A 56 2.99 1.19 21.20
N ILE A 57 1.84 1.84 20.96
CA ILE A 57 1.79 3.21 20.41
C ILE A 57 2.41 4.21 21.39
N ASN A 58 2.02 4.14 22.68
CA ASN A 58 2.50 5.09 23.70
C ASN A 58 3.99 4.92 24.03
N GLU A 59 4.50 3.69 24.01
CA GLU A 59 5.91 3.38 24.25
C GLU A 59 6.79 3.61 23.00
N GLY A 60 6.22 4.08 21.87
CA GLY A 60 6.98 4.41 20.67
C GLY A 60 7.51 3.20 19.88
N LEU A 61 7.08 1.98 20.22
CA LEU A 61 7.61 0.74 19.61
C LEU A 61 7.37 0.68 18.10
N PHE A 62 6.30 1.31 17.61
CA PHE A 62 6.04 1.40 16.18
C PHE A 62 6.99 2.37 15.48
N GLU A 63 7.32 3.50 16.12
CA GLU A 63 8.26 4.47 15.57
C GLU A 63 9.68 3.90 15.48
N GLU A 64 10.08 3.11 16.49
CA GLU A 64 11.36 2.36 16.50
C GLU A 64 11.48 1.39 15.31
N GLU A 65 10.35 0.78 14.92
CA GLU A 65 10.25 -0.12 13.76
C GLU A 65 10.00 0.64 12.43
N GLY A 66 10.03 1.98 12.46
CA GLY A 66 9.88 2.81 11.26
C GLY A 66 8.42 3.01 10.82
N LEU A 67 7.45 2.86 11.72
CA LEU A 67 6.02 2.99 11.47
C LEU A 67 5.42 4.20 12.22
N GLU A 68 4.70 5.06 11.52
CA GLU A 68 3.91 6.14 12.13
C GLU A 68 2.44 5.70 12.19
N ILE A 69 1.88 5.53 13.39
CA ILE A 69 0.48 5.14 13.58
C ILE A 69 -0.42 6.38 13.69
N ASP A 70 -1.33 6.54 12.73
CA ASP A 70 -2.38 7.56 12.72
C ASP A 70 -3.72 6.91 13.06
N LEU A 71 -4.13 7.01 14.33
CA LEU A 71 -5.33 6.38 14.87
C LEU A 71 -6.47 7.39 14.98
N ALA A 72 -7.53 7.18 14.21
CA ALA A 72 -8.79 7.93 14.29
C ALA A 72 -9.90 7.09 14.93
N THR A 73 -10.88 7.72 15.58
CA THR A 73 -12.09 7.04 16.06
C THR A 73 -13.18 7.10 15.01
N GLY A 74 -13.65 5.93 14.59
CA GLY A 74 -14.74 5.77 13.64
C GLY A 74 -16.08 5.78 14.35
N GLN A 75 -17.06 6.45 13.75
CA GLN A 75 -18.46 6.29 14.13
C GLN A 75 -18.89 4.88 13.71
N GLY A 76 -19.43 4.09 14.64
CA GLY A 76 -20.00 2.78 14.34
C GLY A 76 -21.23 2.88 13.43
N ALA A 77 -21.80 1.72 13.07
CA ALA A 77 -22.98 1.65 12.19
C ALA A 77 -24.25 2.32 12.77
N ASP A 78 -24.25 2.72 14.05
CA ASP A 78 -25.38 3.36 14.74
C ASP A 78 -25.50 4.87 14.47
N ALA A 79 -24.53 5.49 13.80
CA ALA A 79 -24.64 6.88 13.32
C ALA A 79 -25.59 6.97 12.11
N THR A 80 -26.87 6.65 12.34
CA THR A 80 -27.95 6.98 11.43
C THR A 80 -28.19 8.49 11.53
N TYR A 81 -27.77 9.24 10.51
CA TYR A 81 -28.21 10.63 10.34
C TYR A 81 -29.72 10.62 10.08
N SER A 82 -30.53 10.67 11.14
CA SER A 82 -31.95 11.01 11.01
C SER A 82 -32.03 12.51 10.76
N TYR A 83 -32.14 12.90 9.49
CA TYR A 83 -32.60 14.24 9.13
C TYR A 83 -34.06 14.38 9.54
N THR A 84 -34.33 14.53 10.84
CA THR A 84 -35.60 15.07 11.29
C THR A 84 -35.59 16.55 10.97
N GLN A 85 -36.19 16.83 9.82
CA GLN A 85 -36.76 18.10 9.36
C GLN A 85 -37.15 19.00 10.55
N TYR A 86 -36.45 20.11 10.73
CA TYR A 86 -37.00 21.25 11.47
C TYR A 86 -37.79 22.10 10.48
N ASN A 87 -39.12 22.04 10.61
CA ASN A 87 -40.06 23.05 10.15
C ASN A 87 -40.35 23.99 11.31
#